data_AF-A0A7S4AZ76-F1
#
_entry.id   AF-A0A7S4AZ76-F1
#
_cell.length_a   1.000
_cell.length_b   1.000
_cell.length_c   1.000
_cell.angle_alpha   90.00
_cell.angle_beta   90.00
_cell.angle_gamma   90.00
#
_symmetry.space_group_name_H-M   'P 1'
#
loop_
_entity.id
_entity.type
_entity.pdbx_description
1 polymer ?
#
loop_
_entity_poly.entity_id
_entity_poly.type
_entity_poly.pdbx_seq_one_letter_code
_entity_poly.pdbx_strand_id
1 'polypeptide(L)'
;MLTFGGGALGWSLVTVVLAAIHSETRGSARPLLQLQTIGLHGFAAGSCWCIGNLFNTLAVVAGGNAVVVPISHAASLVTSGAWGLFYYKEIHGQAAIGWGAAAAWTVVMVVLLALEKA
;
A
#
# COMPACT_ATOMS: atom_id res chain seq x y z
N MET A 1 -9.99 2.25 -13.70
CA MET A 1 -8.83 3.13 -13.41
C MET A 1 -9.20 4.60 -13.29
N LEU A 2 -10.09 5.15 -14.13
CA LEU A 2 -10.64 6.52 -13.98
C LEU A 2 -11.21 6.82 -12.57
N THR A 3 -11.85 5.83 -11.93
CA THR A 3 -12.43 5.98 -10.58
C THR A 3 -11.38 6.08 -9.47
N PHE A 4 -10.28 5.33 -9.56
CA PHE A 4 -9.20 5.37 -8.57
C PHE A 4 -8.41 6.67 -8.66
N GLY A 5 -8.05 7.10 -9.87
CA GLY A 5 -7.36 8.38 -10.09
C GLY A 5 -8.19 9.56 -9.62
N GLY A 6 -9.50 9.57 -9.94
CA GLY A 6 -10.43 10.59 -9.46
C GLY A 6 -10.57 10.58 -7.93
N GLY A 7 -10.70 9.40 -7.31
CA GLY A 7 -10.78 9.27 -5.86
C GLY A 7 -9.50 9.70 -5.14
N ALA A 8 -8.33 9.31 -5.66
CA ALA A 8 -7.03 9.70 -5.12
C ALA A 8 -6.81 11.22 -5.22
N LEU A 9 -7.17 11.84 -6.34
CA LEU A 9 -7.13 13.30 -6.51
C LEU A 9 -8.10 14.00 -5.56
N GLY A 10 -9.35 13.50 -5.47
CA GLY A 10 -10.35 14.06 -4.56
C GLY A 10 -9.90 14.01 -3.11
N TRP A 11 -9.40 12.87 -2.64
CA TRP A 11 -8.89 12.71 -1.28
C TRP A 11 -7.64 13.55 -1.02
N SER A 12 -6.74 13.65 -1.99
CA SER A 12 -5.55 14.51 -1.89
C SER A 12 -5.94 15.99 -1.77
N LEU A 13 -6.96 16.44 -2.50
CA LEU A 13 -7.48 17.80 -2.37
C LEU A 13 -8.10 18.05 -1.00
N VAL A 14 -8.91 17.12 -0.50
CA VAL A 14 -9.53 17.22 0.84
C VAL A 14 -8.45 17.33 1.92
N THR A 15 -7.44 16.46 1.89
CA THR A 15 -6.36 16.46 2.89
C THR A 15 -5.52 17.73 2.84
N VAL A 16 -5.21 18.26 1.66
CA VAL A 16 -4.51 19.54 1.51
C VAL A 16 -5.33 20.70 2.05
N VAL A 17 -6.64 20.75 1.76
CA VAL A 17 -7.54 21.79 2.30
C VAL A 17 -7.62 21.73 3.82
N LEU A 18 -7.79 20.53 4.39
CA LEU A 18 -7.83 20.34 5.84
C LEU A 18 -6.49 20.74 6.50
N ALA A 19 -5.36 20.38 5.89
CA ALA A 19 -4.03 20.79 6.36
C ALA A 19 -3.84 22.30 6.30
N ALA A 20 -4.34 22.97 5.24
CA ALA A 20 -4.30 24.42 5.12
C ALA A 20 -5.13 25.11 6.21
N ILE A 21 -6.38 24.69 6.41
CA ILE A 21 -7.26 25.21 7.48
C ILE A 21 -6.61 25.00 8.86
N HIS A 22 -6.05 23.82 9.11
CA HIS A 22 -5.35 23.52 10.35
C HIS A 22 -4.12 24.43 10.57
N SER A 23 -3.37 24.72 9.51
CA SER A 23 -2.21 25.62 9.60
C SER A 23 -2.61 27.06 9.91
N GLU A 24 -3.73 27.54 9.34
CA GLU A 24 -4.23 28.90 9.59
C GLU A 24 -4.77 29.08 11.01
N THR A 25 -5.49 28.08 11.53
CA THR A 25 -6.00 28.12 12.93
C THR A 25 -4.89 28.10 13.98
N ARG A 26 -3.68 27.63 13.64
CA ARG A 26 -2.52 27.58 14.56
C ARG A 26 -1.48 28.69 14.31
N GLY A 27 -1.69 29.57 13.33
CA GLY A 27 -0.70 30.58 12.95
C GLY A 27 0.62 30.00 12.44
N SER A 28 0.62 28.75 11.99
CA SER A 28 1.81 28.05 11.49
C SER A 28 2.10 28.45 10.04
N ALA A 29 3.34 28.23 9.59
CA ALA A 29 3.69 28.39 8.19
C ALA A 29 2.79 27.49 7.30
N ARG A 30 2.25 28.06 6.22
CA ARG A 30 1.43 27.32 5.25
C ARG A 30 2.24 26.18 4.63
N PRO A 31 1.61 25.02 4.33
CA PRO A 31 2.29 23.94 3.66
C PRO A 31 2.79 24.42 2.29
N LEU A 32 4.11 24.52 2.13
CA LEU A 32 4.73 24.81 0.83
C LEU A 32 4.51 23.62 -0.08
N LEU A 33 3.83 23.84 -1.21
CA LEU A 33 3.68 22.84 -2.25
C LEU A 33 5.04 22.61 -2.91
N GLN A 34 5.84 21.70 -2.35
CA GLN A 34 7.12 21.27 -2.92
C GLN A 34 6.88 20.35 -4.13
N LEU A 35 6.24 20.91 -5.18
CA LEU A 35 5.77 20.18 -6.35
C LEU A 35 6.89 19.40 -7.06
N GLN A 36 8.13 19.88 -7.01
CA GLN A 36 9.26 19.21 -7.63
C GLN A 36 9.67 17.93 -6.87
N THR A 37 9.76 18.00 -5.54
CA THR A 37 10.09 16.85 -4.68
C THR A 37 8.95 15.84 -4.65
N ILE A 38 7.71 16.32 -4.51
CA ILE A 38 6.50 15.49 -4.49
C ILE A 38 6.27 14.87 -5.86
N GLY A 39 6.52 15.60 -6.94
CA GLY A 39 6.32 15.15 -8.32
C GLY A 39 7.17 13.94 -8.66
N LEU A 40 8.47 13.95 -8.32
CA LEU A 40 9.36 12.84 -8.62
C LEU A 40 9.00 11.58 -7.83
N HIS A 41 8.86 11.70 -6.50
CA HIS A 41 8.54 10.55 -5.64
C HIS A 41 7.12 10.03 -5.90
N GLY A 42 6.16 10.94 -6.14
CA GLY A 42 4.79 10.60 -6.48
C GLY A 42 4.70 9.91 -7.85
N PHE A 43 5.46 10.36 -8.84
CA PHE A 43 5.52 9.70 -10.15
C PHE A 43 6.17 8.32 -10.06
N ALA A 44 7.26 8.18 -9.30
CA ALA A 44 7.90 6.89 -9.07
C ALA A 44 6.96 5.90 -8.37
N ALA A 45 6.32 6.33 -7.27
CA ALA A 45 5.34 5.51 -6.54
C ALA A 45 4.14 5.13 -7.41
N GLY A 46 3.59 6.09 -8.17
CA GLY A 46 2.49 5.85 -9.10
C GLY A 46 2.86 4.87 -10.22
N SER A 47 4.07 4.99 -10.77
CA SER A 47 4.58 4.06 -11.78
C SER A 47 4.73 2.65 -11.22
N CYS A 48 5.33 2.49 -10.04
CA CYS A 48 5.43 1.20 -9.35
C CYS A 48 4.05 0.59 -9.08
N TRP A 49 3.08 1.41 -8.65
CA TRP A 49 1.71 0.96 -8.40
C TRP A 49 1.01 0.50 -9.69
N CYS A 50 1.16 1.23 -10.80
CA CYS A 50 0.59 0.84 -12.10
C CYS A 50 1.19 -0.48 -12.60
N ILE A 51 2.52 -0.64 -12.51
CA ILE A 51 3.21 -1.87 -12.89
C ILE A 51 2.74 -3.05 -12.02
N GLY A 52 2.65 -2.87 -10.70
CA GLY A 52 2.13 -3.88 -9.78
C GLY A 52 0.70 -4.32 -10.13
N ASN A 53 -0.19 -3.37 -10.47
CA ASN A 53 -1.55 -3.68 -10.88
C ASN A 53 -1.62 -4.37 -12.25
N LEU A 54 -0.72 -4.04 -13.17
CA LEU A 54 -0.62 -4.74 -14.45
C LEU A 54 -0.29 -6.22 -14.22
N PHE A 55 0.74 -6.52 -13.44
CA PHE A 55 1.11 -7.90 -13.12
C PHE A 55 0.01 -8.63 -12.34
N ASN A 56 -0.63 -7.96 -11.38
CA ASN A 56 -1.77 -8.54 -10.67
C ASN A 56 -2.92 -8.87 -11.62
N THR A 57 -3.23 -7.98 -12.57
CA THR A 57 -4.28 -8.23 -13.58
C THR A 57 -3.92 -9.42 -14.47
N LEU A 58 -2.67 -9.50 -14.95
CA LEU A 58 -2.19 -10.64 -15.74
C LEU A 58 -2.26 -11.94 -14.94
N ALA A 59 -1.88 -11.92 -13.67
CA ALA A 59 -1.98 -13.06 -12.79
C ALA A 59 -3.45 -13.48 -12.58
N VAL A 60 -4.37 -12.55 -12.40
CA VAL A 60 -5.81 -12.84 -12.26
C VAL A 60 -6.38 -13.46 -13.54
N VAL A 61 -5.95 -12.99 -14.71
CA VAL A 61 -6.36 -13.57 -16.00
C VAL A 61 -5.86 -15.01 -16.14
N ALA A 62 -4.63 -15.30 -15.70
CA ALA A 62 -4.04 -16.63 -15.79
C ALA A 62 -4.55 -17.62 -14.72
N GLY A 63 -4.61 -17.18 -13.46
CA GLY A 63 -4.87 -18.01 -12.28
C GLY A 63 -6.27 -17.86 -11.69
N GLY A 64 -7.10 -16.98 -12.24
CA GLY A 64 -8.47 -16.72 -11.78
C GLY A 64 -8.57 -15.90 -10.49
N ASN A 65 -9.63 -15.09 -10.41
CA ASN A 65 -9.85 -14.12 -9.34
C ASN A 65 -9.86 -14.76 -7.92
N ALA A 66 -10.55 -15.89 -7.76
CA ALA A 66 -10.75 -16.54 -6.45
C ALA A 66 -9.46 -16.94 -5.71
N VAL A 67 -8.35 -17.14 -6.42
CA VAL A 67 -7.07 -17.55 -5.81
C VAL A 67 -6.03 -16.46 -5.88
N VAL A 68 -5.91 -15.78 -7.02
CA VAL A 68 -4.88 -14.76 -7.21
C VAL A 68 -5.15 -13.52 -6.33
N VAL A 69 -6.40 -13.11 -6.16
CA VAL A 69 -6.70 -11.91 -5.36
C VAL A 69 -6.33 -12.10 -3.88
N PRO A 70 -6.71 -13.20 -3.20
CA PRO A 70 -6.23 -13.48 -1.85
C PRO A 70 -4.70 -13.56 -1.74
N ILE A 71 -4.02 -14.22 -2.71
CA ILE A 71 -2.56 -14.28 -2.76
C ILE A 71 -1.96 -12.87 -2.83
N SER A 72 -2.44 -12.02 -3.75
CA SER A 72 -1.96 -10.67 -3.95
C SER A 72 -2.17 -9.78 -2.72
N HIS A 73 -3.33 -9.90 -2.04
CA HIS A 73 -3.58 -9.18 -0.80
C HIS A 73 -2.67 -9.64 0.34
N ALA A 74 -2.48 -10.94 0.50
CA ALA A 74 -1.58 -11.49 1.50
C ALA A 74 -0.12 -11.07 1.26
N ALA A 75 0.35 -11.14 0.00
CA ALA A 75 1.68 -10.69 -0.38
C ALA A 75 1.88 -9.20 -0.09
N SER A 76 0.88 -8.36 -0.38
CA SER A 76 0.90 -6.94 -0.06
C SER A 76 0.97 -6.72 1.46
N LEU A 77 0.15 -7.40 2.25
CA LEU A 77 0.11 -7.26 3.70
C LEU A 77 1.45 -7.67 4.35
N VAL A 78 2.00 -8.81 3.94
CA VAL A 78 3.28 -9.31 4.44
C VAL A 78 4.44 -8.39 4.05
N THR A 79 4.49 -7.92 2.80
CA THR A 79 5.58 -7.04 2.34
C THR A 79 5.49 -5.65 2.98
N SER A 80 4.30 -5.08 3.13
CA SER A 80 4.09 -3.80 3.85
C SER A 80 4.50 -3.91 5.32
N GLY A 81 4.07 -4.98 6.02
CA GLY A 81 4.48 -5.19 7.41
C GLY A 81 5.98 -5.45 7.56
N ALA A 82 6.60 -6.14 6.59
CA ALA A 82 8.05 -6.35 6.57
C ALA A 82 8.81 -5.03 6.43
N TRP A 83 8.32 -4.10 5.62
CA TRP A 83 8.88 -2.74 5.55
C TRP A 83 8.75 -1.99 6.89
N GLY A 84 7.60 -2.12 7.56
CA GLY A 84 7.38 -1.58 8.91
C GLY A 84 8.38 -2.14 9.93
N LEU A 85 8.68 -3.43 9.85
CA LEU A 85 9.61 -4.11 10.76
C LEU A 85 11.09 -3.79 10.45
N PHE A 86 11.51 -3.92 9.20
CA PHE A 86 12.93 -3.86 8.83
C PHE A 86 13.43 -2.46 8.49
N TYR A 87 12.63 -1.67 7.78
CA TYR A 87 13.06 -0.35 7.29
C TYR A 87 12.66 0.76 8.25
N TYR A 88 11.36 0.89 8.53
CA TYR A 88 10.87 1.94 9.43
C TYR A 88 11.16 1.64 10.89
N LYS A 89 11.35 0.35 11.22
CA LYS A 89 11.57 -0.12 12.59
C LYS A 89 10.45 0.39 13.51
N GLU A 90 9.20 0.23 13.10
CA GLU A 90 8.04 0.65 13.88
C GLU A 90 7.60 -0.45 14.86
N ILE A 91 7.90 -1.70 14.52
CA ILE A 91 7.47 -2.87 15.28
C ILE A 91 8.68 -3.47 16.02
N HIS A 92 8.59 -3.61 17.34
CA HIS A 92 9.69 -4.12 18.17
C HIS A 92 9.21 -5.08 19.27
N GLY A 93 10.16 -5.83 19.84
CA GLY A 93 9.91 -6.71 20.99
C GLY A 93 8.91 -7.83 20.69
N GLN A 94 7.98 -8.08 21.60
CA GLN A 94 7.00 -9.16 21.45
C GLN A 94 6.04 -8.94 20.27
N ALA A 95 5.77 -7.68 19.91
CA ALA A 95 4.92 -7.37 18.75
C ALA A 95 5.56 -7.82 17.43
N ALA A 96 6.89 -7.74 17.32
CA ALA A 96 7.62 -8.21 16.13
C ALA A 96 7.52 -9.74 15.98
N ILE A 97 7.60 -10.47 17.10
CA ILE A 97 7.45 -11.93 17.13
C ILE A 97 6.02 -12.33 16.74
N GLY A 98 5.02 -11.67 17.35
CA GLY A 98 3.61 -11.90 17.02
C GLY A 98 3.29 -11.60 15.56
N TRP A 99 3.81 -10.49 15.02
CA TRP A 99 3.68 -10.16 13.61
C TRP A 99 4.36 -11.20 12.71
N GLY A 100 5.57 -11.65 13.06
CA GLY A 100 6.28 -12.68 12.31
C GLY A 100 5.53 -14.02 12.26
N ALA A 101 4.95 -14.43 13.38
CA ALA A 101 4.10 -15.63 13.44
C ALA A 101 2.84 -15.49 12.58
N ALA A 102 2.16 -14.33 12.65
CA ALA A 102 0.99 -14.05 11.82
C ALA A 102 1.32 -13.99 10.32
N ALA A 103 2.47 -13.41 9.96
CA ALA A 103 2.96 -13.37 8.58
C ALA A 103 3.28 -14.78 8.06
N ALA A 104 3.98 -15.59 8.85
CA ALA A 104 4.26 -16.98 8.50
C ALA A 104 2.98 -17.80 8.32
N TRP A 105 2.02 -17.67 9.25
CA TRP A 105 0.71 -18.29 9.15
C TRP A 105 -0.01 -17.90 7.85
N THR A 106 -0.01 -16.61 7.54
CA THR A 106 -0.64 -16.07 6.32
C THR A 106 -0.01 -16.68 5.07
N VAL A 107 1.32 -16.75 4.99
CA VAL A 107 2.03 -17.39 3.86
C VAL A 107 1.67 -18.86 3.73
N VAL A 108 1.63 -19.62 4.83
CA VAL A 108 1.23 -21.04 4.80
C VAL A 108 -0.19 -21.21 4.27
N MET A 109 -1.15 -20.41 4.77
CA MET A 109 -2.55 -20.49 4.30
C MET A 109 -2.68 -20.17 2.81
N VAL A 110 -1.91 -19.20 2.32
CA VAL A 110 -1.89 -18.80 0.91
C VAL A 110 -1.31 -19.91 0.03
N VAL A 111 -0.25 -20.58 0.49
CA VAL A 111 0.32 -21.74 -0.22
C VAL A 111 -0.68 -22.89 -0.26
N LEU A 112 -1.36 -23.20 0.85
CA LEU A 112 -2.40 -24.24 0.89
C LEU A 112 -3.55 -23.93 -0.07
N LEU A 113 -4.00 -22.66 -0.10
CA LEU A 113 -5.03 -22.21 -1.04
C LEU A 113 -4.59 -22.35 -2.50
N ALA A 114 -3.31 -22.09 -2.80
CA ALA A 114 -2.78 -22.27 -4.15
C ALA A 114 -2.73 -23.75 -4.56
N LEU A 115 -2.48 -24.66 -3.61
CA LEU A 115 -2.47 -26.11 -3.84
C LEU A 115 -3.86 -26.70 -4.03
N GLU A 116 -4.90 -26.16 -3.39
CA GLU A 116 -6.29 -26.65 -3.56
C GLU A 116 -6.81 -26.48 -5.00
N LYS A 117 -6.28 -25.48 -5.73
CA LYS A 117 -6.71 -25.18 -7.09
C LYS A 117 -5.88 -25.90 -8.18
N ALA A 118 -4.74 -26.49 -7.82
CA ALA A 118 -3.85 -27.22 -8.74
C ALA A 118 -4.37 -28.65 -8.98
#